data_AF-A0A1J3F3Q2-F1
#
_entry.id   AF-A0A1J3F3Q2-F1
#
_cell.length_a   1.000
_cell.length_b   1.000
_cell.length_c   1.000
_cell.angle_alpha   90.00
_cell.angle_beta   90.00
_cell.angle_gamma   90.00
#
_symmetry.space_group_name_H-M   'P 1'
#
loop_
_entity.id
_entity.type
_entity.pdbx_description
1 polymer ?
#
loop_
_entity_poly.entity_id
_entity_poly.type
_entity_poly.pdbx_seq_one_letter_code
_entity_poly.pdbx_strand_id
1 'polypeptide(L)' 'IVHIVQAQDQQGFISLDCGLDANEQSPYNETLTGLRFSSDATFIHTGKTGRIQPNPVSIIRKPYTTVRYFPDGIRNCY' A
#
# COMPACT_ATOMS: atom_id res chain seq x y z
N ILE A 1 -3.61 -2.08 36.92
CA ILE A 1 -2.46 -2.43 36.05
C ILE A 1 -2.72 -1.78 34.71
N VAL A 2 -1.88 -0.83 34.27
CA VAL A 2 -1.99 -0.18 32.96
C VAL A 2 -0.98 -0.83 32.05
N HIS A 3 -1.44 -1.52 31.01
CA HIS A 3 -0.57 -2.03 29.96
C HIS A 3 -0.36 -0.92 28.93
N ILE A 4 0.81 -0.27 28.99
CA ILE A 4 1.27 0.60 27.92
C ILE A 4 1.98 -0.30 26.91
N VAL A 5 1.31 -0.60 25.80
CA VAL A 5 1.93 -1.30 24.67
C VAL A 5 2.80 -0.27 23.94
N GLN A 6 4.12 -0.45 23.95
CA GLN A 6 4.97 0.29 23.02
C GLN A 6 4.61 -0.13 21.60
N ALA A 7 4.50 0.85 20.69
CA ALA A 7 4.37 0.56 19.27
C ALA A 7 5.55 -0.34 18.86
N GLN A 8 5.23 -1.56 18.42
CA GLN A 8 6.24 -2.48 17.91
C GLN A 8 6.78 -1.92 16.60
N ASP A 9 8.06 -2.18 16.33
CA ASP A 9 8.60 -1.91 15.02
C ASP A 9 7.92 -2.81 13.96
N GLN A 10 8.17 -2.54 12.68
CA GLN A 10 7.54 -3.29 11.60
C GLN A 10 8.20 -4.66 11.36
N GLN A 11 9.05 -5.15 12.27
CA GLN A 11 9.76 -6.41 12.11
C GLN A 11 8.78 -7.58 12.03
N GLY A 12 8.90 -8.37 10.95
CA GLY A 12 7.97 -9.46 10.65
C GLY A 12 6.67 -9.04 9.95
N PHE A 13 6.45 -7.75 9.71
CA PHE A 13 5.30 -7.23 8.96
C PHE A 13 5.73 -6.56 7.65
N ILE A 14 4.89 -6.67 6.62
CA ILE A 14 5.07 -5.96 5.35
C ILE A 14 3.81 -5.13 5.06
N SER A 15 4.02 -3.93 4.52
CA SER A 15 2.95 -3.07 4.02
C SER A 15 3.18 -2.86 2.53
N LEU A 16 2.21 -3.25 1.71
CA LEU A 16 2.31 -3.15 0.25
C LEU A 16 1.37 -2.05 -0.26
N ASP A 17 1.90 -1.12 -1.05
CA ASP A 17 1.11 -0.18 -1.84
C ASP A 17 0.77 -0.85 -3.17
N CYS A 18 -0.52 -1.17 -3.33
CA CYS A 18 -1.02 -1.97 -4.44
C CYS A 18 -1.18 -1.09 -5.69
N GLY A 19 -0.43 -1.40 -6.74
CA GLY A 19 -0.50 -0.65 -7.99
C GLY A 19 0.20 0.71 -7.95
N LEU A 20 1.15 0.91 -7.03
CA LEU A 20 2.05 2.05 -7.04
C LEU A 20 2.76 2.15 -8.40
N ASP A 21 2.80 3.36 -8.97
CA ASP A 21 3.44 3.62 -10.26
C ASP A 21 4.94 3.30 -10.22
N ALA A 22 5.48 2.78 -11.32
CA ALA A 22 6.91 2.40 -11.39
C ALA A 22 7.86 3.60 -11.26
N ASN A 23 7.38 4.82 -11.52
CA ASN A 23 8.16 6.06 -11.38
C ASN A 23 8.10 6.64 -9.95
N GLU A 24 7.26 6.10 -9.08
CA GLU A 24 7.15 6.53 -7.69
C GLU A 24 8.23 5.86 -6.81
N GLN A 25 8.74 6.62 -5.84
CA GLN A 25 9.73 6.09 -4.91
C GLN A 25 9.13 4.96 -4.06
N SER A 26 9.82 3.83 -4.04
CA SER A 26 9.55 2.69 -3.17
C SER A 26 10.87 2.11 -2.64
N PRO A 27 10.98 1.77 -1.35
CA PRO A 27 9.99 1.96 -0.30
C PRO A 27 9.91 3.42 0.17
N TYR A 28 8.84 3.78 0.89
CA TYR A 28 8.64 5.10 1.50
C TYR A 28 7.92 4.98 2.85
N ASN A 29 8.04 6.00 3.70
CA ASN A 29 7.29 6.08 4.96
C ASN A 29 6.03 6.93 4.76
N GLU A 30 4.87 6.39 5.10
CA GLU A 30 3.60 7.12 5.06
C GLU A 30 3.59 8.13 6.22
N THR A 31 3.32 9.40 5.91
CA THR A 31 3.62 10.51 6.81
C THR A 31 2.73 10.56 8.05
N LEU A 32 1.50 10.03 7.97
CA LEU A 32 0.54 10.09 9.07
C LEU A 32 0.67 8.92 10.05
N THR A 33 0.98 7.72 9.54
CA THR A 33 1.08 6.49 10.34
C THR A 33 2.52 6.12 10.70
N GLY A 34 3.50 6.66 9.98
CA GLY A 34 4.90 6.26 10.09
C GLY A 34 5.20 4.87 9.52
N LEU A 35 4.20 4.19 8.93
CA LEU A 35 4.37 2.86 8.36
C LEU A 35 5.22 2.93 7.08
N ARG A 36 6.14 1.98 6.94
CA ARG A 36 6.95 1.81 5.74
C ARG A 36 6.22 0.95 4.73
N PHE A 37 5.91 1.53 3.56
CA PHE A 37 5.28 0.86 2.44
C PHE A 37 6.31 0.56 1.35
N SER A 38 6.16 -0.62 0.73
CA SER A 38 6.87 -1.02 -0.48
C SER A 38 5.85 -1.17 -1.62
N SER A 39 6.28 -0.98 -2.87
CA SER A 39 5.47 -1.32 -4.05
C SER A 39 5.13 -2.81 -4.05
N ASP A 40 3.90 -3.14 -4.46
CA ASP A 40 3.47 -4.51 -4.72
C ASP A 40 4.14 -5.16 -5.94
N ALA A 41 4.78 -4.37 -6.80
CA ALA A 41 5.33 -4.82 -8.08
C ALA A 41 6.44 -5.87 -7.97
N THR A 42 7.09 -6.01 -6.82
CA THR A 42 8.07 -7.08 -6.56
C THR A 42 7.44 -8.39 -6.12
N PHE A 43 6.16 -8.38 -5.73
CA PHE A 43 5.42 -9.55 -5.23
C PHE A 43 4.45 -10.09 -6.28
N ILE A 44 3.90 -9.23 -7.12
CA ILE A 44 2.94 -9.62 -8.15
C ILE A 44 3.19 -8.87 -9.47
N HIS A 45 3.20 -9.62 -10.57
CA HIS A 45 3.47 -9.11 -11.91
C HIS A 45 2.23 -9.13 -12.84
N THR A 46 1.10 -9.60 -12.33
CA THR A 46 -0.18 -9.68 -13.04
C THR A 46 -1.13 -8.56 -12.63
N GLY A 47 -2.27 -8.46 -13.31
CA GLY A 47 -3.27 -7.43 -13.05
C GLY A 47 -2.90 -6.07 -13.64
N LYS A 48 -3.80 -5.12 -13.44
CA LYS A 48 -3.68 -3.74 -13.95
C LYS A 48 -3.67 -2.78 -12.77
N THR A 49 -3.05 -1.62 -12.95
CA THR A 49 -3.03 -0.55 -11.95
C THR A 49 -4.09 0.50 -12.28
N GLY A 50 -4.69 1.07 -11.24
CA GLY A 50 -5.67 2.14 -11.35
C GLY A 50 -5.43 3.20 -10.29
N ARG A 51 -5.75 4.45 -10.61
CA ARG A 51 -5.69 5.57 -9.66
C ARG A 51 -7.10 5.95 -9.26
N ILE A 52 -7.34 6.04 -7.96
CA ILE A 52 -8.61 6.49 -7.41
C ILE A 52 -8.76 7.99 -7.69
N GLN A 53 -9.96 8.40 -8.11
CA GLN A 53 -10.24 9.82 -8.30
C GLN A 53 -10.15 10.56 -6.94
N PRO A 54 -9.47 11.71 -6.89
CA PRO A 54 -9.44 12.52 -5.68
C PRO A 54 -10.87 12.89 -5.27
N ASN A 55 -11.25 12.59 -4.03
CA ASN A 55 -12.51 13.05 -3.46
C ASN A 55 -12.22 14.32 -2.62
N PRO A 56 -12.81 15.48 -2.95
CA PRO A 56 -12.58 16.74 -2.23
C PRO A 56 -13.02 16.70 -0.76
N VAL A 57 -13.85 15.74 -0.35
CA VAL A 57 -14.34 15.60 1.04
C VAL A 57 -13.40 14.77 1.91
N SER A 58 -12.48 13.99 1.33
CA SER A 58 -11.65 13.04 2.08
C SER A 58 -10.18 13.12 1.68
N ILE A 59 -9.30 13.27 2.67
CA ILE A 59 -7.85 13.14 2.47
C ILE A 59 -7.55 11.64 2.26
N ILE A 60 -7.31 11.26 1.01
CA ILE A 60 -6.86 9.91 0.66
C ILE A 60 -5.35 9.84 0.88
N ARG A 61 -4.91 8.97 1.79
CA ARG A 61 -3.48 8.75 2.06
C ARG A 61 -2.82 8.10 0.86
N LYS A 62 -1.51 8.36 0.67
CA LYS A 62 -0.72 7.83 -0.47
C LYS A 62 -1.02 6.36 -0.82
N PRO A 63 -0.94 5.39 0.13
CA PRO A 63 -1.16 3.97 -0.18
C PRO A 63 -2.60 3.60 -0.60
N TYR A 64 -3.53 4.54 -0.51
CA TYR A 64 -4.93 4.36 -0.91
C TYR A 64 -5.27 5.16 -2.18
N THR A 65 -4.29 5.81 -2.82
CA THR A 65 -4.52 6.56 -4.07
C THR A 65 -4.47 5.67 -5.30
N THR A 66 -3.85 4.49 -5.18
CA THR A 66 -3.70 3.49 -6.24
C THR A 66 -4.23 2.14 -5.80
N VAL A 67 -4.63 1.34 -6.78
CA VAL A 67 -5.07 -0.05 -6.58
C VAL A 67 -4.50 -0.93 -7.68
N ARG A 68 -4.25 -2.20 -7.35
CA ARG A 68 -4.10 -3.28 -8.32
C ARG A 68 -5.40 -4.06 -8.44
N TYR A 69 -5.89 -4.23 -9.66
CA TYR A 69 -7.13 -4.96 -9.94
C TYR A 69 -6.91 -6.04 -11.00
N PHE A 70 -7.77 -7.07 -10.96
CA PHE A 70 -7.62 -8.29 -11.76
C PHE A 70 -8.91 -8.56 -12.54
N PRO A 71 -9.08 -7.96 -13.73
CA PRO A 71 -10.33 -8.01 -14.46
C PRO A 71 -10.58 -9.36 -15.17
N ASP A 72 -9.54 -10.17 -15.35
CA ASP A 72 -9.58 -11.32 -16.25
C ASP A 72 -10.08 -12.61 -15.56
N GLY A 73 -10.48 -12.54 -14.28
CA GLY A 73 -11.01 -13.70 -13.53
C GLY A 73 -10.00 -14.81 -13.24
N ILE A 74 -8.72 -14.60 -13.57
CA ILE A 74 -7.63 -15.52 -13.27
C ILE A 74 -7.24 -15.36 -11.79
N ARG A 75 -6.90 -16.46 -11.12
CA ARG A 75 -6.40 -16.44 -9.74
C ARG A 75 -5.08 -15.69 -9.65
N ASN A 76 -4.95 -14.83 -8.64
CA ASN A 76 -3.74 -14.06 -8.34
C ASN A 76 -3.30 -14.35 -6.91
N CYS A 77 -1.98 -14.43 -6.69
CA CYS A 77 -1.37 -14.73 -5.40
C CYS A 77 -0.29 -13.68 -5.10
N TYR A 78 -0.20 -13.28 -3.85
CA TYR A 78 0.94 -12.56 -3.28
C TYR A 78 1.89 -13.56 -2.60
#